data_AF-A0A354YCV5-F1
#
_entry.id   AF-A0A354YCV5-F1
#
_cell.length_a   1.000
_cell.length_b   1.000
_cell.length_c   1.000
_cell.angle_alpha   90.00
_cell.angle_beta   90.00
_cell.angle_gamma   90.00
#
_symmetry.space_group_name_H-M   'P 1'
#
loop_
_entity.id
_entity.type
_entity.pdbx_description
1 polymer ?
#
loop_
_entity_poly.entity_id
_entity_poly.type
_entity_poly.pdbx_seq_one_letter_code
_entity_poly.pdbx_strand_id
1 'polypeptide(L)'
;RFGGDEFVILVQAGDVPQVSAQLAERLVRDLRHPLNVQGREVFLGTSIGITLFPDDANDATTLLKNGDIAMYQAKVAGKNCHRYYSRAMDHAVERRVHMEHELRGAWERGELRLVYQPIHRTSDRVLVGVEVLLRWQHP
;
A
#
# COMPACT_ATOMS: atom_id res chain seq x y z
N ARG A 1 5.74 19.20 -4.40
CA ARG A 1 6.09 18.39 -3.20
C ARG A 1 5.06 18.73 -2.14
N PHE A 2 4.29 17.73 -1.70
CA PHE A 2 3.14 17.94 -0.81
C PHE A 2 3.57 17.87 0.67
N GLY A 3 4.50 16.96 0.98
CA GLY A 3 5.17 16.83 2.27
C GLY A 3 6.15 15.66 2.22
N GLY A 4 7.18 15.63 3.08
CA GLY A 4 8.09 14.47 3.17
C GLY A 4 8.63 13.98 1.82
N ASP A 5 8.34 12.72 1.49
CA ASP A 5 8.61 11.99 0.25
C ASP A 5 7.44 11.99 -0.76
N GLU A 6 6.41 12.79 -0.53
CA GLU A 6 5.17 12.81 -1.30
C GLU A 6 5.12 13.95 -2.35
N PHE A 7 4.69 13.58 -3.55
CA PHE A 7 4.58 14.47 -4.71
C PHE A 7 3.21 14.33 -5.36
N VAL A 8 2.65 15.46 -5.80
CA VAL A 8 1.41 15.53 -6.55
C VAL A 8 1.72 16.06 -7.94
N ILE A 9 1.13 15.44 -8.96
CA ILE A 9 1.27 15.84 -10.36
C ILE A 9 -0.13 16.11 -10.89
N LEU A 10 -0.29 17.26 -11.56
CA LEU A 10 -1.54 17.65 -12.20
C LEU A 10 -1.39 17.57 -13.72
N VAL A 11 -2.31 16.88 -14.39
CA VAL A 11 -2.38 16.76 -15.85
C VAL A 11 -3.69 17.42 -16.32
N GLN A 12 -3.59 18.43 -17.19
CA GLN A 12 -4.74 19.26 -17.60
C GLN A 12 -5.00 19.27 -19.12
N ALA A 13 -4.16 18.61 -19.93
CA ALA A 13 -4.22 18.70 -21.38
C ALA A 13 -4.11 17.32 -22.06
N GLY A 14 -4.76 17.19 -23.22
CA GLY A 14 -4.80 15.95 -24.00
C GLY A 14 -5.84 14.95 -23.47
N ASP A 15 -5.68 13.69 -23.88
CA ASP A 15 -6.43 12.57 -23.30
C ASP A 15 -5.90 12.31 -21.88
N VAL A 16 -6.47 12.99 -20.89
CA VAL A 16 -5.99 12.96 -19.50
C VAL A 16 -5.90 11.52 -18.94
N PRO A 17 -6.90 10.63 -19.13
CA PRO A 17 -6.78 9.23 -18.76
C PRO A 17 -5.56 8.55 -19.38
N GLN A 18 -5.36 8.65 -20.70
CA GLN A 18 -4.24 7.99 -21.36
C GLN A 18 -2.88 8.60 -20.96
N VAL A 19 -2.79 9.92 -20.89
CA VAL A 19 -1.56 10.65 -20.54
C VAL A 19 -1.15 10.37 -19.10
N SER A 20 -2.11 10.32 -18.16
CA SER A 20 -1.84 10.00 -16.76
C SER A 20 -1.33 8.58 -16.58
N ALA A 21 -1.91 7.59 -17.27
CA ALA A 21 -1.43 6.20 -17.27
C ALA A 21 0.02 6.10 -17.77
N GLN A 22 0.30 6.67 -18.95
CA GLN A 22 1.64 6.64 -19.54
C GLN A 22 2.68 7.35 -18.67
N LEU A 23 2.32 8.48 -18.08
CA LEU A 23 3.20 9.20 -17.17
C LEU A 23 3.49 8.36 -15.93
N ALA A 24 2.48 7.72 -15.34
CA ALA A 24 2.66 6.88 -14.16
C ALA A 24 3.52 5.65 -14.45
N GLU A 25 3.31 4.96 -15.57
CA GLU A 25 4.15 3.84 -16.02
C GLU A 25 5.60 4.27 -16.20
N ARG A 26 5.82 5.40 -16.87
CA ARG A 26 7.16 5.95 -17.07
C ARG A 26 7.83 6.30 -15.75
N LEU A 27 7.14 6.97 -14.83
CA LEU A 27 7.69 7.31 -13.51
C LEU A 27 8.05 6.07 -12.70
N VAL A 28 7.19 5.05 -12.70
CA VAL A 28 7.47 3.75 -12.05
C VAL A 28 8.71 3.10 -12.64
N ARG A 29 8.84 3.08 -13.97
CA ARG A 29 9.99 2.47 -14.65
C ARG A 29 11.27 3.26 -14.39
N ASP A 30 11.23 4.57 -14.55
CA ASP A 30 12.43 5.41 -14.49
C ASP A 30 12.97 5.45 -13.04
N LEU A 31 12.10 5.53 -12.03
CA LEU A 31 12.49 5.56 -10.61
C LEU A 31 12.98 4.20 -10.06
N ARG A 32 12.78 3.10 -10.79
CA ARG A 32 13.37 1.79 -10.45
C ARG A 32 14.87 1.71 -10.76
N HIS A 33 15.38 2.58 -11.63
CA HIS A 33 16.81 2.60 -11.92
C HIS A 33 17.58 3.19 -10.74
N PRO A 34 18.77 2.64 -10.40
CA PRO A 34 19.57 3.14 -9.30
C PRO A 34 19.99 4.60 -9.55
N LEU A 35 19.88 5.41 -8.50
CA LEU A 35 20.36 6.79 -8.49
C LEU A 35 21.75 6.81 -7.87
N ASN A 36 22.69 7.48 -8.52
CA ASN A 36 23.99 7.72 -7.93
C ASN A 36 23.93 8.96 -7.03
N VAL A 37 23.99 8.74 -5.71
CA VAL A 37 24.01 9.80 -4.70
C VAL A 37 25.34 9.71 -3.96
N GLN A 38 26.21 10.71 -4.17
CA GLN A 38 27.53 10.80 -3.53
C GLN A 38 28.39 9.53 -3.75
N GLY A 39 28.33 8.94 -4.94
CA GLY A 39 29.10 7.73 -5.28
C GLY A 39 28.49 6.43 -4.77
N ARG A 40 27.28 6.46 -4.20
CA ARG A 40 26.53 5.27 -3.77
C ARG A 40 25.30 5.09 -4.64
N GLU A 41 25.05 3.86 -5.06
CA GLU A 41 23.81 3.49 -5.72
C GLU A 41 22.67 3.39 -4.71
N VAL A 42 21.59 4.12 -4.95
CA VAL A 42 20.36 4.10 -4.15
C VAL A 42 19.23 3.59 -5.03
N PHE A 43 18.56 2.53 -4.57
CA PHE A 43 17.39 1.97 -5.22
C PHE A 43 16.14 2.56 -4.60
N LEU A 44 15.30 3.19 -5.43
CA LEU A 44 14.02 3.73 -5.00
C LEU A 44 12.87 2.90 -5.58
N GLY A 45 11.75 2.97 -4.89
CA GLY A 45 10.47 2.52 -5.39
C GLY A 45 9.46 3.64 -5.32
N THR A 46 8.45 3.59 -6.17
CA THR A 46 7.35 4.57 -6.17
C THR A 46 6.02 3.86 -6.23
N SER A 47 5.01 4.41 -5.55
CA SER A 47 3.63 3.95 -5.65
C SER A 47 2.80 5.16 -6.01
N ILE A 48 1.98 5.04 -7.07
CA ILE A 48 1.27 6.19 -7.64
C ILE A 48 -0.23 5.94 -7.58
N GLY A 49 -0.98 6.88 -7.02
CA GLY A 49 -2.43 6.94 -7.10
C GLY A 49 -2.85 7.91 -8.19
N ILE A 50 -3.79 7.52 -9.02
CA ILE A 50 -4.34 8.35 -10.10
C ILE A 50 -5.82 8.59 -9.80
N THR A 51 -6.25 9.84 -9.92
CA THR A 51 -7.65 10.22 -9.85
C THR A 51 -8.01 11.13 -11.03
N LEU A 52 -9.25 11.06 -11.49
CA LEU A 52 -9.76 11.76 -12.66
C LEU A 52 -10.89 12.70 -12.25
N PHE A 53 -10.76 13.96 -12.64
CA PHE A 53 -11.85 14.91 -12.60
C PHE A 53 -12.65 14.84 -13.91
N PRO A 54 -13.99 14.87 -13.89
CA PRO A 54 -14.87 14.92 -12.71
C PRO A 54 -15.29 13.54 -12.17
N ASP A 55 -14.90 12.45 -12.83
CA ASP A 55 -15.45 11.11 -12.59
C ASP A 55 -15.26 10.59 -11.16
N ASP A 56 -14.12 10.89 -10.56
CA ASP A 56 -13.77 10.44 -9.21
C ASP A 56 -14.14 11.46 -8.13
N ALA A 57 -14.23 12.75 -8.48
CA ALA A 57 -14.50 13.84 -7.55
C ALA A 57 -14.78 15.16 -8.28
N ASN A 58 -15.59 16.02 -7.65
CA ASN A 58 -15.99 17.33 -8.18
C ASN A 58 -15.24 18.51 -7.52
N ASP A 59 -14.33 18.24 -6.59
CA ASP A 59 -13.56 19.25 -5.87
C ASP A 59 -12.13 18.77 -5.59
N ALA A 60 -11.22 19.73 -5.40
CA ALA A 60 -9.79 19.45 -5.21
C ALA A 60 -9.49 18.64 -3.96
N THR A 61 -10.23 18.87 -2.87
CA THR A 61 -10.03 18.17 -1.59
C THR A 61 -10.35 16.69 -1.75
N THR A 62 -11.47 16.37 -2.39
CA THR A 62 -11.89 14.99 -2.63
C THR A 62 -11.00 14.31 -3.67
N LEU A 63 -10.55 15.00 -4.72
CA LEU A 63 -9.54 14.47 -5.66
C LEU A 63 -8.26 14.06 -4.93
N LEU A 64 -7.71 14.95 -4.10
CA LEU A 64 -6.47 14.65 -3.37
C LEU A 64 -6.66 13.45 -2.42
N LYS A 65 -7.78 13.39 -1.70
CA LYS A 65 -8.13 12.25 -0.84
C LYS A 65 -8.21 10.95 -1.65
N ASN A 66 -8.90 10.95 -2.79
CA ASN A 66 -9.07 9.76 -3.62
C ASN A 66 -7.76 9.31 -4.27
N GLY A 67 -6.91 10.27 -4.66
CA GLY A 67 -5.54 10.01 -5.10
C GLY A 67 -4.69 9.35 -4.03
N ASP A 68 -4.78 9.79 -2.78
CA ASP A 68 -4.08 9.16 -1.65
C ASP A 68 -4.57 7.73 -1.38
N ILE A 69 -5.88 7.50 -1.43
CA ILE A 69 -6.49 6.15 -1.33
C ILE A 69 -5.94 5.23 -2.43
N ALA A 70 -5.91 5.70 -3.67
CA ALA A 70 -5.38 4.93 -4.80
C ALA A 70 -3.87 4.64 -4.65
N MET A 71 -3.10 5.63 -4.19
CA MET A 71 -1.65 5.49 -3.93
C MET A 71 -1.40 4.46 -2.83
N TYR A 72 -2.19 4.49 -1.76
CA TYR A 72 -2.10 3.51 -0.69
C TYR A 72 -2.39 2.10 -1.21
N GLN A 73 -3.42 1.93 -2.03
CA GLN A 73 -3.71 0.62 -2.65
C GLN A 73 -2.55 0.15 -3.54
N ALA A 74 -1.87 1.05 -4.24
CA ALA A 74 -0.65 0.72 -4.97
C ALA A 74 0.49 0.26 -4.02
N LYS A 75 0.65 0.90 -2.85
CA LYS A 75 1.62 0.47 -1.82
C LYS A 75 1.32 -0.95 -1.32
N VAL A 76 0.05 -1.28 -1.06
CA VAL A 76 -0.37 -2.60 -0.54
C VAL A 76 -0.30 -3.70 -1.61
N ALA A 77 -0.54 -3.36 -2.88
CA ALA A 77 -0.51 -4.30 -3.99
C ALA A 77 0.89 -4.77 -4.44
N GLY A 78 1.94 -4.45 -3.67
CA GLY A 78 3.33 -4.86 -3.96
C GLY A 78 4.30 -3.71 -4.19
N LYS A 79 3.86 -2.45 -4.09
CA LYS A 79 4.63 -1.23 -4.41
C LYS A 79 5.07 -1.22 -5.88
N ASN A 80 5.77 -0.17 -6.31
CA ASN A 80 6.35 -0.08 -7.67
C ASN A 80 5.30 -0.22 -8.78
N CYS A 81 4.10 0.31 -8.56
CA CYS A 81 2.99 0.27 -9.49
C CYS A 81 2.15 1.54 -9.36
N HIS A 82 1.20 1.69 -10.27
CA HIS A 82 0.17 2.73 -10.19
C HIS A 82 -1.21 2.09 -10.08
N ARG A 83 -2.16 2.81 -9.49
CA ARG A 83 -3.58 2.42 -9.49
C ARG A 83 -4.46 3.64 -9.71
N TYR A 84 -5.52 3.44 -10.49
CA TYR A 84 -6.64 4.38 -10.53
C TYR A 84 -7.47 4.23 -9.27
N TYR A 85 -8.01 5.34 -8.80
CA TYR A 85 -9.05 5.31 -7.80
C TYR A 85 -10.27 4.52 -8.32
N SER A 86 -10.93 3.83 -7.41
CA SER A 86 -12.28 3.32 -7.63
C SER A 86 -13.00 3.32 -6.29
N ARG A 87 -14.33 3.53 -6.30
CA ARG A 87 -15.13 3.54 -5.07
C ARG A 87 -14.98 2.26 -4.23
N ALA A 88 -14.68 1.12 -4.86
CA ALA A 88 -14.43 -0.14 -4.15
C ALA A 88 -13.19 -0.07 -3.23
N MET A 89 -12.24 0.85 -3.49
CA MET A 89 -11.05 1.06 -2.67
C MET A 89 -11.37 1.75 -1.34
N ASP A 90 -12.44 2.54 -1.27
CA ASP A 90 -12.85 3.22 -0.03
C ASP A 90 -13.12 2.20 1.08
N HIS A 91 -13.86 1.14 0.76
CA HIS A 91 -14.14 0.06 1.71
C HIS A 91 -12.88 -0.66 2.18
N ALA A 92 -11.85 -0.78 1.36
CA ALA A 92 -10.60 -1.40 1.77
C ALA A 92 -9.82 -0.52 2.76
N VAL A 93 -9.84 0.80 2.56
CA VAL A 93 -9.24 1.77 3.50
C VAL A 93 -10.04 1.86 4.79
N GLU A 94 -11.37 1.93 4.72
CA GLU A 94 -12.24 1.93 5.90
C GLU A 94 -12.04 0.67 6.75
N ARG A 95 -12.07 -0.52 6.12
CA ARG A 95 -11.81 -1.79 6.82
C ARG A 95 -10.44 -1.80 7.48
N ARG A 96 -9.41 -1.24 6.83
CA ARG A 96 -8.05 -1.14 7.39
C ARG A 96 -8.03 -0.24 8.62
N VAL A 97 -8.57 0.97 8.54
CA VAL A 97 -8.60 1.93 9.64
C VAL A 97 -9.38 1.36 10.82
N HIS A 98 -10.51 0.72 10.55
CA HIS A 98 -11.30 0.03 11.56
C HIS A 98 -10.49 -1.07 12.25
N MET A 99 -9.84 -1.94 11.46
CA MET A 99 -8.99 -3.00 11.98
C MET A 99 -7.80 -2.48 12.80
N GLU A 100 -7.16 -1.38 12.39
CA GLU A 100 -6.08 -0.75 13.15
C GLU A 100 -6.57 -0.15 14.47
N HIS A 101 -7.77 0.42 14.48
CA HIS A 101 -8.41 0.92 15.69
C HIS A 101 -8.75 -0.21 16.66
N GLU A 102 -9.35 -1.29 16.16
CA GLU A 102 -9.70 -2.46 16.96
C GLU A 102 -8.44 -3.15 17.51
N LEU A 103 -7.43 -3.37 16.66
CA LEU A 103 -6.19 -4.03 17.08
C LEU A 103 -5.43 -3.27 18.17
N ARG A 104 -5.52 -1.92 18.21
CA ARG A 104 -4.83 -1.08 19.20
C ARG A 104 -5.19 -1.40 20.65
N GLY A 105 -6.38 -1.96 20.90
CA GLY A 105 -6.80 -2.41 22.24
C GLY A 105 -6.95 -3.92 22.38
N ALA A 106 -6.60 -4.69 21.34
CA ALA A 106 -6.84 -6.14 21.30
C ALA A 106 -6.04 -6.90 22.36
N TRP A 107 -4.86 -6.38 22.72
CA TRP A 107 -4.05 -6.94 23.80
C TRP A 107 -4.74 -6.77 25.16
N GLU A 108 -5.18 -5.55 25.48
CA GLU A 108 -5.87 -5.23 26.73
C GLU A 108 -7.20 -5.98 26.88
N ARG A 109 -7.90 -6.24 25.76
CA ARG A 109 -9.14 -7.01 25.73
C ARG A 109 -8.93 -8.53 25.73
N GLY A 110 -7.69 -9.02 25.70
CA GLY A 110 -7.38 -10.45 25.73
C GLY A 110 -7.73 -11.19 24.43
N GLU A 111 -7.83 -10.48 23.31
CA GLU A 111 -8.19 -11.05 22.00
C GLU A 111 -6.99 -11.68 21.28
N LEU A 112 -5.77 -11.42 21.76
CA LEU A 112 -4.54 -11.95 21.19
C LEU A 112 -4.12 -13.23 21.93
N ARG A 113 -3.93 -14.33 21.19
CA ARG A 113 -3.46 -15.60 21.73
C ARG A 113 -2.32 -16.19 20.92
N LEU A 114 -1.46 -16.96 21.58
CA LEU A 114 -0.42 -17.73 20.94
C LEU A 114 -0.94 -19.12 20.59
N VAL A 115 -0.69 -19.56 19.35
CA VAL A 115 -0.83 -20.96 18.95
C VAL A 115 0.54 -21.51 18.58
N TYR A 116 0.67 -22.83 18.63
CA TYR A 116 1.95 -23.52 18.53
C TYR A 116 1.90 -24.51 17.37
N GLN A 117 2.74 -24.31 16.37
CA GLN A 117 2.86 -25.22 15.22
C GLN A 117 4.10 -26.11 15.37
N PRO A 118 3.96 -27.44 15.49
CA PRO A 118 5.10 -28.33 15.65
C PRO A 118 5.93 -28.41 14.36
N ILE A 119 7.26 -28.46 14.52
CA ILE A 119 8.23 -28.64 13.43
C ILE A 119 8.84 -30.04 13.58
N HIS A 120 8.70 -30.85 12.52
CA HIS A 120 9.23 -32.21 12.47
C HIS A 120 10.43 -32.29 11.54
N ARG A 121 11.46 -33.03 11.95
CA ARG A 121 12.58 -33.38 11.06
C ARG A 121 12.09 -34.37 10.02
N THR A 122 12.40 -34.13 8.75
CA THR A 122 11.85 -34.92 7.63
C THR A 122 12.37 -36.35 7.58
N SER A 123 13.58 -36.62 8.08
CA SER A 123 14.23 -37.93 8.04
C SER A 123 13.58 -38.98 8.94
N ASP A 124 13.13 -38.57 10.13
CA ASP A 124 12.66 -39.47 11.19
C ASP A 124 11.30 -39.04 11.80
N ARG A 125 10.73 -37.94 11.31
CA ARG A 125 9.49 -37.31 11.82
C ARG A 125 9.54 -36.93 13.30
N VAL A 126 10.71 -36.88 13.91
CA VAL A 126 10.87 -36.49 15.30
C VAL A 126 10.53 -35.00 15.43
N LEU A 127 9.79 -34.65 16.49
CA LEU A 127 9.53 -33.27 16.87
C LEU A 127 10.85 -32.61 17.26
N VAL A 128 11.26 -31.57 16.53
CA VAL A 128 12.54 -30.87 16.76
C VAL A 128 12.36 -29.43 17.20
N GLY A 129 11.13 -28.92 17.21
CA GLY A 129 10.82 -27.58 17.67
C GLY A 129 9.35 -27.22 17.48
N VAL A 130 9.03 -25.98 17.79
CA VAL A 130 7.70 -25.41 17.68
C VAL A 130 7.84 -23.96 17.20
N GLU A 131 7.02 -23.57 16.21
CA GLU A 131 6.83 -22.18 15.83
C GLU A 131 5.69 -21.57 16.66
N VAL A 132 5.94 -20.40 17.24
CA VAL A 132 4.94 -19.65 17.99
C VAL A 132 4.27 -18.65 17.05
N LEU A 133 2.96 -18.74 16.94
CA LEU A 133 2.17 -17.96 15.99
C LEU A 133 1.14 -17.13 16.74
N LEU A 134 1.23 -15.81 16.63
CA LEU A 134 0.20 -14.91 17.17
C LEU A 134 -1.09 -15.05 16.36
N ARG A 135 -2.22 -15.10 17.05
CA ARG A 135 -3.57 -15.13 16.48
C ARG A 135 -4.43 -14.10 17.18
N TRP A 136 -5.24 -13.41 16.40
CA TRP A 136 -6.24 -12.49 16.89
C TRP A 136 -7.62 -13.13 16.80
N GLN A 137 -8.30 -13.26 17.94
CA GLN A 137 -9.69 -13.66 18.05
C GLN A 137 -10.55 -12.41 18.06
N HIS A 138 -10.83 -11.89 16.86
CA HIS A 138 -11.74 -10.78 16.68
C HIS A 138 -13.16 -11.17 17.13
N PRO A 139 -13.89 -10.30 17.86
CA PRO A 139 -15.31 -10.51 18.18
C PRO A 139 -16.21 -10.53 16.94
#